data_AF-A0A7Y0JM03-F1
#
_entry.id   AF-A0A7Y0JM03-F1
#
_cell.length_a   1.000
_cell.length_b   1.000
_cell.length_c   1.000
_cell.angle_alpha   90.00
_cell.angle_beta   90.00
_cell.angle_gamma   90.00
#
_symmetry.space_group_name_H-M   'P 1'
#
loop_
_entity.id
_entity.type
_entity.pdbx_description
1 polymer ?
#
loop_
_entity_poly.entity_id
_entity_poly.type
_entity_poly.pdbx_seq_one_letter_code
_entity_poly.pdbx_strand_id
1 'polypeptide(L)'
;MIDPSADRAVFRQLADLLRNQIESGELGPGEPLPSELRLAQEYGISRTTVRQAIGQLRTEGLVTVDRPRGTFVRIPEPTELVALARGERASARMPTDAERRKYRLGEGVPVLVVTAPDGTETVHPADRVQLTRP
;
A
#
# COMPACT_ATOMS: atom_id res chain seq x y z
N MET A 1 23.71 -0.34 -0.22
CA MET A 1 24.55 0.50 0.65
C MET A 1 23.92 1.89 0.69
N ILE A 2 23.79 2.50 1.87
CA ILE A 2 23.28 3.88 2.01
C ILE A 2 24.48 4.83 2.05
N ASP A 3 24.45 5.86 1.22
CA ASP A 3 25.49 6.87 1.11
C ASP A 3 24.92 8.27 1.42
N PRO A 4 25.21 8.83 2.62
CA PRO A 4 24.77 10.18 2.99
C PRO A 4 25.35 11.32 2.14
N SER A 5 26.43 11.07 1.39
CA SER A 5 27.12 12.06 0.56
C SER A 5 26.63 12.11 -0.89
N ALA A 6 25.82 11.14 -1.30
CA ALA A 6 25.23 11.11 -2.63
C ALA A 6 24.15 12.19 -2.81
N ASP A 7 23.94 12.65 -4.05
CA ASP A 7 22.91 13.65 -4.41
C ASP A 7 21.46 13.21 -4.10
N ARG A 8 21.26 11.94 -3.74
CA ARG A 8 19.95 11.38 -3.44
C ARG A 8 19.70 11.35 -1.93
N ALA A 9 18.56 11.89 -1.51
CA ALA A 9 18.13 11.88 -0.12
C ALA A 9 18.20 10.48 0.54
N VAL A 10 18.82 10.41 1.72
CA VAL A 10 19.09 9.17 2.48
C VAL A 10 17.84 8.30 2.70
N PHE A 11 16.70 8.92 3.02
CA PHE A 11 15.46 8.16 3.23
C PHE A 11 15.01 7.41 1.98
N ARG A 12 15.24 7.97 0.78
CA ARG A 12 14.90 7.31 -0.49
C ARG A 12 15.81 6.12 -0.75
N GLN A 13 17.07 6.19 -0.33
CA GLN A 13 18.01 5.08 -0.47
C GLN A 13 17.60 3.91 0.45
N LEU A 14 17.19 4.20 1.69
CA LEU A 14 16.64 3.17 2.58
C LEU A 14 15.32 2.61 2.04
N ALA A 15 14.42 3.45 1.53
CA ALA A 15 13.17 2.99 0.93
C ALA A 15 13.43 2.04 -0.24
N ASP A 16 14.39 2.36 -1.12
CA ASP A 16 14.78 1.47 -2.21
C ASP A 16 15.34 0.13 -1.74
N LEU A 17 16.20 0.13 -0.72
CA LEU A 17 16.74 -1.10 -0.17
C LEU A 17 15.63 -2.00 0.38
N LEU A 18 14.74 -1.44 1.20
CA LEU A 18 13.62 -2.20 1.77
C LEU A 18 12.62 -2.64 0.69
N ARG A 19 12.37 -1.80 -0.32
CA ARG A 19 11.54 -2.18 -1.48
C ARG A 19 12.13 -3.39 -2.19
N ASN A 20 13.42 -3.36 -2.48
CA ASN A 20 14.09 -4.48 -3.15
C ASN A 20 14.01 -5.77 -2.33
N GLN A 21 14.11 -5.70 -0.99
CA GLN A 21 13.95 -6.87 -0.11
C GLN A 21 12.52 -7.42 -0.14
N ILE A 22 11.52 -6.55 -0.22
CA ILE A 22 10.11 -6.97 -0.35
C ILE A 22 9.87 -7.61 -1.72
N GLU A 23 10.35 -6.98 -2.79
CA GLU A 23 10.17 -7.45 -4.16
C GLU A 23 10.95 -8.74 -4.46
N SER A 24 12.12 -8.92 -3.84
CA SER A 24 12.90 -10.16 -3.96
C SER A 24 12.33 -11.30 -3.11
N GLY A 25 11.44 -10.99 -2.16
CA GLY A 25 10.88 -11.95 -1.20
C GLY A 25 11.77 -12.22 0.02
N GLU A 26 12.88 -11.47 0.20
CA GLU A 26 13.65 -11.49 1.46
C GLU A 26 12.81 -11.04 2.65
N LEU A 27 11.89 -10.09 2.43
CA LEU A 27 10.83 -9.72 3.37
C LEU A 27 9.49 -10.15 2.79
N GLY A 28 8.94 -11.23 3.34
CA GLY A 28 7.73 -11.87 2.84
C GLY A 28 6.44 -11.10 3.17
N PRO A 29 5.34 -11.33 2.42
CA PRO A 29 4.04 -10.76 2.74
C PRO A 29 3.58 -11.09 4.16
N GLY A 30 3.19 -10.07 4.93
CA GLY A 30 2.77 -10.20 6.33
C GLY A 30 3.93 -10.26 7.33
N GLU A 31 5.19 -10.28 6.89
CA GLU A 31 6.33 -10.23 7.79
C GLU A 31 6.53 -8.84 8.39
N PRO A 32 6.95 -8.76 9.67
CA PRO A 32 7.29 -7.49 10.29
C PRO A 32 8.58 -6.91 9.71
N LEU A 33 8.55 -5.63 9.36
CA LEU A 33 9.79 -4.89 9.13
C LEU A 33 10.58 -4.77 10.46
N PRO A 34 11.92 -4.71 10.40
CA PRO A 34 12.71 -4.33 11.56
C PRO A 34 12.24 -2.99 12.14
N SER A 35 12.31 -2.83 13.46
CA SER A 35 11.82 -1.62 14.13
C SER A 35 12.55 -0.36 13.66
N GLU A 36 11.92 0.82 13.76
CA GLU A 36 12.56 2.09 13.41
C GLU A 36 13.91 2.27 14.10
N LEU A 37 14.02 1.81 15.36
CA LEU A 37 15.24 1.90 16.15
C LEU A 37 16.32 0.95 15.60
N ARG A 38 15.96 -0.29 15.27
CA ARG A 38 16.91 -1.26 14.71
C ARG A 38 17.43 -0.81 13.36
N LEU A 39 16.56 -0.35 12.46
CA LEU A 39 16.96 0.20 11.16
C LEU A 39 17.89 1.42 11.32
N ALA A 40 17.58 2.32 12.26
CA ALA A 40 18.43 3.47 12.53
C ALA A 40 19.84 3.05 12.97
N GLN A 41 19.94 2.04 13.84
CA GLN A 41 21.22 1.50 14.32
C GLN A 41 21.99 0.75 13.22
N GLU A 42 21.31 -0.12 12.47
CA GLU A 42 21.89 -0.96 11.43
C GLU A 42 22.50 -0.14 10.29
N TYR A 43 21.80 0.92 9.88
CA TYR A 43 22.22 1.76 8.76
C TYR A 43 22.93 3.06 9.19
N GLY A 44 23.05 3.32 10.50
CA GLY A 44 23.71 4.52 11.02
C GLY A 44 23.00 5.83 10.66
N ILE A 45 21.66 5.83 10.59
CA ILE A 45 20.87 7.01 10.20
C ILE A 45 19.85 7.41 11.27
N SER A 46 19.28 8.62 11.16
CA SER A 46 18.30 9.10 12.15
C SER A 46 16.98 8.33 12.08
N ARG A 47 16.30 8.18 13.23
CA ARG A 47 14.93 7.59 13.29
C ARG A 47 13.92 8.37 12.45
N THR A 48 14.07 9.68 12.33
CA THR A 48 13.21 10.51 11.46
C THR A 48 13.39 10.14 9.99
N THR A 49 14.62 9.90 9.56
CA THR A 49 14.95 9.44 8.19
C THR A 49 14.37 8.05 7.93
N VAL A 50 14.49 7.12 8.90
CA VAL A 50 13.84 5.80 8.80
C VAL A 50 12.33 5.93 8.66
N ARG A 51 11.71 6.78 9.48
CA ARG A 51 10.26 7.00 9.42
C ARG A 51 9.81 7.59 8.08
N GLN A 52 10.60 8.47 7.48
CA GLN A 52 10.35 8.98 6.13
C GLN A 52 10.42 7.87 5.08
N ALA A 53 11.41 6.98 5.17
CA ALA A 53 11.54 5.83 4.27
C ALA A 53 10.33 4.88 4.39
N ILE A 54 9.94 4.52 5.61
CA ILE A 54 8.74 3.69 5.87
C ILE A 54 7.47 4.40 5.40
N GLY A 55 7.37 5.72 5.60
CA GLY A 55 6.26 6.52 5.11
C GLY A 55 6.13 6.45 3.58
N GLN A 56 7.24 6.53 2.87
CA GLN A 56 7.28 6.37 1.42
C GLN A 56 6.79 4.97 0.99
N LEU A 57 7.30 3.89 1.60
CA LEU A 57 6.83 2.52 1.32
C LEU A 57 5.33 2.34 1.60
N ARG A 58 4.81 3.04 2.62
CA ARG A 58 3.39 3.02 2.94
C ARG A 58 2.56 3.70 1.86
N THR A 59 3.00 4.85 1.35
CA THR A 59 2.37 5.54 0.22
C THR A 59 2.43 4.71 -1.06
N GLU A 60 3.50 3.95 -1.26
CA GLU A 60 3.64 3.00 -2.39
C GLU A 60 2.79 1.72 -2.21
N GLY A 61 2.16 1.54 -1.05
CA GLY A 61 1.34 0.36 -0.78
C GLY A 61 2.13 -0.90 -0.46
N LEU A 62 3.44 -0.83 -0.25
CA LEU A 62 4.29 -2.00 0.03
C LEU A 62 4.21 -2.46 1.48
N VAL A 63 3.88 -1.55 2.40
CA VAL A 63 3.77 -1.85 3.84
C VAL A 63 2.48 -1.31 4.45
N THR A 64 2.07 -1.91 5.56
CA THR A 64 0.96 -1.48 6.40
C THR A 64 1.43 -1.29 7.84
N VAL A 65 0.93 -0.25 8.49
CA VAL A 65 1.24 0.03 9.90
C VAL A 65 0.08 -0.48 10.76
N ASP A 66 0.36 -1.46 11.60
CA ASP A 66 -0.55 -1.91 12.66
C ASP A 66 -0.01 -1.39 13.99
N ARG A 67 -0.57 -0.30 14.52
CA ARG A 67 -0.21 0.17 15.87
C ARG A 67 -1.04 -0.66 16.88
N PRO A 68 -0.43 -1.35 17.86
CA PRO A 68 0.94 -1.22 18.40
C PRO A 68 1.97 -2.24 17.90
N ARG A 69 1.62 -3.11 16.93
CA ARG A 69 2.41 -4.28 16.54
C ARG A 69 3.61 -3.98 15.65
N GLY A 70 3.62 -2.83 14.96
CA GLY A 70 4.73 -2.38 14.13
C GLY A 70 4.32 -2.13 12.67
N THR A 71 5.29 -2.26 11.77
CA THR A 71 5.09 -2.14 10.32
C THR A 71 5.29 -3.51 9.70
N PHE A 72 4.40 -3.90 8.80
CA PHE A 72 4.41 -5.21 8.14
C PHE A 72 4.39 -5.04 6.64
N VAL A 73 5.02 -5.96 5.91
CA VAL A 73 4.88 -6.06 4.46
C VAL A 73 3.42 -6.33 4.13
N ARG A 74 2.86 -5.61 3.16
CA ARG A 74 1.47 -5.77 2.76
C ARG A 74 1.26 -7.19 2.23
N ILE A 75 0.19 -7.84 2.68
CA ILE A 75 -0.28 -9.09 2.08
C ILE A 75 -1.06 -8.72 0.81
N PRO A 76 -0.63 -9.16 -0.38
CA PRO A 76 -1.41 -8.94 -1.60
C PRO A 76 -2.74 -9.68 -1.47
N GLU A 77 -3.84 -8.96 -1.67
CA GLU A 77 -5.18 -9.54 -1.65
C GLU A 77 -5.55 -9.99 -3.07
N PRO A 78 -6.27 -11.13 -3.23
CA PRO A 78 -6.65 -11.65 -4.53
C PRO A 78 -7.40 -10.60 -5.36
N THR A 79 -7.11 -10.56 -6.66
CA THR A 79 -7.83 -9.71 -7.61
C THR A 79 -9.21 -10.30 -7.90
N GLU A 80 -10.25 -9.49 -7.72
CA GLU A 80 -11.64 -9.82 -8.06
C GLU A 80 -11.93 -9.39 -9.51
N LEU A 81 -12.51 -10.29 -10.31
CA LEU A 81 -13.01 -9.97 -11.63
C LEU A 81 -14.46 -9.47 -11.51
N VAL A 82 -14.69 -8.22 -11.90
CA VAL A 82 -16.03 -7.60 -11.88
C VAL A 82 -16.46 -7.37 -13.33
N ALA A 83 -17.48 -8.11 -13.77
CA ALA A 83 -18.05 -7.95 -15.10
C ALA A 83 -19.05 -6.79 -15.11
N LEU A 84 -18.81 -5.77 -15.93
CA LEU A 84 -19.76 -4.69 -16.12
C LEU A 84 -20.87 -5.16 -17.06
N ALA A 85 -22.08 -5.27 -16.52
CA ALA A 85 -23.26 -5.58 -17.30
C ALA A 85 -23.65 -4.41 -18.22
N ARG A 86 -24.50 -4.70 -19.20
CA ARG A 86 -25.01 -3.68 -20.14
C ARG A 86 -25.75 -2.59 -19.36
N GLY A 87 -25.31 -1.35 -19.52
CA GLY A 87 -25.92 -0.18 -18.88
C GLY A 87 -25.34 0.15 -17.50
N GLU A 88 -24.51 -0.71 -16.92
CA GLU A 88 -23.75 -0.38 -15.71
C GLU A 88 -22.65 0.64 -16.01
N ARG A 89 -22.36 1.46 -15.01
CA ARG A 89 -21.30 2.47 -15.06
C ARG A 89 -20.33 2.26 -13.92
N ALA A 90 -19.04 2.36 -14.21
CA ALA A 90 -18.02 2.36 -13.17
C ALA A 90 -17.46 3.77 -12.98
N SER A 91 -17.29 4.19 -11.74
CA SER A 91 -16.61 5.42 -11.36
C SER A 91 -15.63 5.16 -10.21
N ALA A 92 -14.62 6.00 -10.05
CA ALA A 92 -13.69 5.91 -8.92
C ALA A 92 -13.87 7.11 -8.00
N ARG A 93 -13.84 6.87 -6.68
CA ARG A 93 -13.82 7.93 -5.67
C ARG A 93 -12.97 7.54 -4.48
N MET A 94 -12.58 8.51 -3.66
CA MET A 94 -11.96 8.20 -2.38
C MET A 94 -12.97 7.51 -1.44
N PRO A 95 -12.53 6.53 -0.65
CA PRO A 95 -13.39 5.84 0.30
C PRO A 95 -13.76 6.75 1.48
N THR A 96 -14.92 6.47 2.07
CA THR A 96 -15.24 6.89 3.44
C THR A 96 -14.38 6.13 4.46
N ASP A 97 -14.30 6.62 5.70
CA ASP A 97 -13.58 5.91 6.78
C ASP A 97 -14.20 4.54 7.10
N ALA A 98 -15.52 4.39 6.91
CA ALA A 98 -16.20 3.12 7.06
C ALA A 98 -15.77 2.12 5.98
N GLU A 99 -15.74 2.53 4.71
CA GLU A 99 -15.27 1.71 3.60
C GLU A 99 -13.78 1.37 3.73
N ARG A 100 -12.94 2.36 4.11
CA ARG A 100 -11.51 2.15 4.33
C ARG A 100 -11.25 1.06 5.35
N ARG A 101 -12.02 1.04 6.44
CA ARG A 101 -11.97 -0.01 7.47
C ARG A 101 -12.52 -1.34 6.96
N LYS A 102 -13.70 -1.33 6.33
CA LYS A 102 -14.37 -2.53 5.80
C LYS A 102 -13.49 -3.30 4.81
N TYR A 103 -12.88 -2.60 3.87
CA TYR A 103 -12.07 -3.19 2.80
C TYR A 103 -10.56 -3.18 3.10
N ARG A 104 -10.15 -2.75 4.30
CA ARG A 104 -8.74 -2.64 4.72
C ARG A 104 -7.88 -1.89 3.69
N LEU A 105 -8.42 -0.80 3.14
CA LEU A 105 -7.78 -0.06 2.05
C LEU A 105 -6.51 0.64 2.52
N GLY A 106 -5.48 0.58 1.69
CA GLY A 106 -4.26 1.36 1.88
C GLY A 106 -4.52 2.88 1.83
N GLU A 107 -3.51 3.63 2.25
CA GLU A 107 -3.48 5.08 2.03
C GLU A 107 -3.49 5.37 0.52
N GLY A 108 -4.26 6.35 0.07
CA GLY A 108 -4.38 6.70 -1.36
C GLY A 108 -5.16 5.73 -2.25
N VAL A 109 -5.58 4.57 -1.75
CA VAL A 109 -6.36 3.59 -2.53
C VAL A 109 -7.82 4.06 -2.68
N PRO A 110 -8.32 4.28 -3.92
CA PRO A 110 -9.71 4.63 -4.14
C PRO A 110 -10.62 3.39 -4.06
N VAL A 111 -11.93 3.64 -4.02
CA VAL A 111 -12.94 2.63 -4.30
C VAL A 111 -13.48 2.81 -5.70
N LEU A 112 -13.80 1.68 -6.31
CA LEU A 112 -14.57 1.60 -7.54
C LEU A 112 -16.04 1.45 -7.18
N VAL A 113 -16.89 2.30 -7.75
CA VAL A 113 -18.34 2.26 -7.60
C VAL A 113 -18.94 1.84 -8.93
N VAL A 114 -19.63 0.70 -8.93
CA VAL A 114 -20.42 0.25 -10.07
C VAL A 114 -21.87 0.62 -9.80
N THR A 115 -22.44 1.42 -10.69
CA THR A 115 -23.82 1.90 -10.61
C THR A 115 -24.66 1.21 -11.69
N ALA A 116 -25.68 0.48 -11.26
CA ALA A 116 -26.66 -0.15 -12.13
C ALA A 116 -27.67 0.86 -12.72
N PRO A 117 -28.39 0.52 -13.79
CA PRO A 117 -29.38 1.42 -14.41
C PRO A 117 -30.50 1.87 -13.47
N ASP A 118 -30.81 1.07 -12.45
CA ASP A 118 -31.81 1.38 -11.42
C ASP A 118 -31.26 2.29 -10.30
N GLY A 119 -29.98 2.67 -10.36
CA GLY A 119 -29.30 3.49 -9.36
C GLY A 119 -28.64 2.69 -8.23
N THR A 120 -28.72 1.36 -8.22
CA THR A 120 -28.05 0.54 -7.21
C THR A 120 -26.53 0.67 -7.35
N GLU A 121 -25.83 0.93 -6.23
CA GLU A 121 -24.37 1.04 -6.20
C GLU A 121 -23.73 -0.15 -5.48
N THR A 122 -22.71 -0.74 -6.10
CA THR A 122 -21.78 -1.68 -5.46
C THR A 122 -20.38 -1.10 -5.38
N VAL A 123 -19.74 -1.26 -4.23
CA VAL A 123 -18.43 -0.66 -3.92
C VAL A 123 -17.39 -1.75 -3.83
N HIS A 124 -16.32 -1.59 -4.59
CA HIS A 124 -15.20 -2.53 -4.64
C HIS A 124 -13.86 -1.81 -4.38
N PRO A 125 -12.88 -2.49 -3.76
CA PRO A 125 -11.52 -1.97 -3.58
C PRO A 125 -10.78 -1.85 -4.93
N ALA A 126 -10.43 -0.64 -5.37
CA ALA A 126 -9.88 -0.44 -6.71
C ALA A 126 -8.48 -1.04 -6.90
N ASP A 127 -7.73 -1.30 -5.82
CA ASP A 127 -6.39 -1.88 -5.85
C ASP A 127 -6.36 -3.39 -6.16
N ARG A 128 -7.52 -4.04 -6.18
CA ARG A 128 -7.64 -5.49 -6.40
C ARG A 128 -8.87 -5.86 -7.21
N VAL A 129 -9.33 -4.97 -8.08
CA VAL A 129 -10.48 -5.23 -8.97
C VAL A 129 -10.03 -5.04 -10.39
N GLN A 130 -10.37 -6.00 -11.24
CA GLN A 130 -10.25 -5.86 -12.67
C GLN A 130 -11.64 -5.87 -13.30
N LEU A 131 -11.99 -4.74 -13.91
CA LEU A 131 -13.21 -4.62 -14.68
C LEU A 131 -13.07 -5.38 -15.99
N THR A 132 -14.08 -6.19 -16.29
CA THR A 132 -14.22 -6.87 -17.58
C THR A 132 -15.49 -6.40 -18.25
N ARG A 133 -15.46 -6.32 -19.59
CA ARG A 133 -16.66 -6.19 -20.40
C ARG A 133 -16.82 -7.50 -21.16
N PRO A 134 -18.02 -8.11 -21.17
CA PRO A 134 -18.29 -9.28 -21.99
C PRO A 134 -18.21 -8.96 -23.48
#